data_AF-A0A964EAW2-F1
#
_entry.id   AF-A0A964EAW2-F1
#
_cell.length_a   1.000
_cell.length_b   1.000
_cell.length_c   1.000
_cell.angle_alpha   90.00
_cell.angle_beta   90.00
_cell.angle_gamma   90.00
#
_symmetry.space_group_name_H-M   'P 1'
#
loop_
_entity.id
_entity.type
_entity.pdbx_description
1 polymer ?
#
loop_
_entity_poly.entity_id
_entity_poly.type
_entity_poly.pdbx_seq_one_letter_code
_entity_poly.pdbx_strand_id
1 'polypeptide(L)'
;MIQPQDQKFINQWEGTRAKGKWRYIFITGLTWGFLSAIFSRLFEILVNGSSFSQTFLSTNFLLFLGIFMFIGGPLFGLTIWTLSERKYRKLKEKA
;
A
#
# COMPACT_ATOMS: atom_id res chain seq x y z
N MET A 1 12.42 -2.81 -28.54
CA MET A 1 12.50 -1.37 -28.24
C MET A 1 11.75 -1.08 -26.96
N ILE A 2 12.42 -0.53 -25.94
CA ILE A 2 11.80 -0.10 -24.69
C ILE A 2 11.02 1.19 -24.95
N GLN A 3 9.80 1.28 -24.43
CA GLN A 3 9.02 2.52 -24.54
C GLN A 3 9.49 3.56 -23.50
N PRO A 4 9.40 4.88 -23.77
CA PRO A 4 9.90 5.91 -22.86
C PRO A 4 9.36 5.82 -21.42
N GLN A 5 8.11 5.38 -21.24
CA GLN A 5 7.50 5.18 -19.92
C GLN A 5 8.11 4.00 -19.15
N ASP A 6 8.56 2.96 -19.84
CA ASP A 6 9.21 1.80 -19.22
C ASP A 6 10.60 2.18 -18.71
N GLN A 7 11.33 3.02 -19.47
CA GLN A 7 12.60 3.57 -19.01
C GLN A 7 12.43 4.47 -17.78
N LYS A 8 11.39 5.31 -17.75
CA LYS A 8 11.05 6.12 -16.57
C LYS A 8 10.75 5.24 -15.36
N PHE A 9 9.98 4.16 -15.54
CA PHE A 9 9.68 3.21 -14.47
C PHE A 9 10.96 2.54 -13.94
N ILE A 10 11.85 2.07 -14.82
CA ILE A 10 13.14 1.45 -14.42
C ILE A 10 13.92 2.42 -13.53
N ASN A 11 14.15 3.65 -13.99
CA ASN A 11 14.95 4.64 -13.26
C ASN A 11 14.35 4.95 -11.87
N GLN A 12 13.03 5.13 -11.80
CA GLN A 12 12.34 5.37 -10.53
C GLN A 12 12.37 4.16 -9.59
N TRP A 13 12.19 2.96 -10.15
CA TRP A 13 12.19 1.72 -9.37
C TRP A 13 13.58 1.39 -8.84
N GLU A 14 14.65 1.66 -9.60
CA GLU A 14 16.03 1.52 -9.13
C GLU A 14 16.31 2.42 -7.91
N GLY A 15 15.91 3.69 -7.98
CA GLY A 15 16.01 4.60 -6.83
C GLY A 15 15.19 4.14 -5.61
N THR A 16 14.05 3.49 -5.85
CA THR A 16 13.22 2.91 -4.78
C THR A 16 13.85 1.65 -4.19
N ARG A 17 14.38 0.74 -5.02
CA ARG A 17 15.09 -0.48 -4.58
C ARG A 17 16.32 -0.15 -3.75
N ALA A 18 17.09 0.86 -4.16
CA ALA A 18 18.31 1.27 -3.47
C ALA A 18 18.05 1.68 -2.02
N LYS A 19 16.86 2.19 -1.70
CA LYS A 19 16.44 2.55 -0.34
C LYS A 19 16.06 1.33 0.53
N GLY A 20 15.93 0.16 -0.07
CA GLY A 20 15.69 -1.11 0.61
C GLY A 20 14.24 -1.58 0.62
N LYS A 21 14.07 -2.91 0.52
CA LYS A 21 12.77 -3.61 0.50
C LYS A 21 11.92 -3.32 1.73
N TRP A 22 12.49 -3.51 2.91
CA TRP A 22 11.75 -3.37 4.17
C TRP A 22 11.26 -1.94 4.38
N ARG A 23 12.09 -0.94 4.08
CA ARG A 23 11.69 0.48 4.13
C ARG A 23 10.51 0.76 3.21
N TYR A 24 10.54 0.23 1.99
CA TYR A 24 9.40 0.36 1.06
C TYR A 24 8.14 -0.29 1.63
N ILE A 25 8.22 -1.55 2.09
CA ILE A 25 7.07 -2.28 2.64
C ILE A 25 6.47 -1.55 3.84
N PHE A 26 7.30 -1.04 4.76
CA PHE A 26 6.81 -0.27 5.90
C PHE A 26 6.12 1.02 5.46
N ILE A 27 6.75 1.84 4.61
CA ILE A 27 6.16 3.13 4.20
C ILE A 27 4.88 2.90 3.40
N THR A 28 4.93 2.05 2.38
CA THR A 28 3.78 1.77 1.51
C THR A 28 2.69 1.04 2.28
N GLY A 29 3.06 0.07 3.11
CA GLY A 29 2.13 -0.71 3.91
C GLY A 29 1.45 0.10 5.00
N LEU A 30 2.17 0.93 5.75
CA LEU A 30 1.59 1.83 6.76
C LEU A 30 0.65 2.85 6.10
N THR A 31 1.08 3.47 5.00
CA THR A 31 0.26 4.45 4.27
C THR A 31 -1.03 3.79 3.78
N TRP A 32 -0.93 2.61 3.16
CA TRP A 32 -2.08 1.90 2.64
C TRP A 32 -3.00 1.38 3.75
N GLY A 33 -2.45 0.74 4.78
CA GLY A 33 -3.21 0.21 5.91
C GLY A 33 -4.00 1.30 6.65
N PHE A 34 -3.36 2.46 6.89
CA PHE A 34 -4.01 3.61 7.51
C PHE A 34 -5.15 4.16 6.64
N LEU A 35 -4.89 4.40 5.35
CA LEU A 35 -5.91 4.91 4.43
C LEU A 35 -7.08 3.93 4.29
N SER A 36 -6.81 2.64 4.12
CA SER A 36 -7.86 1.61 4.02
C SER A 36 -8.71 1.56 5.28
N ALA A 37 -8.11 1.58 6.47
CA ALA A 37 -8.87 1.56 7.72
C ALA A 37 -9.81 2.77 7.85
N ILE A 38 -9.33 3.98 7.49
CA ILE A 38 -10.12 5.20 7.52
C ILE A 38 -11.23 5.15 6.47
N PHE A 39 -10.90 4.84 5.22
CA PHE A 39 -11.88 4.83 4.13
C PHE A 39 -12.98 3.79 4.35
N SER A 40 -12.66 2.61 4.90
CA SER A 40 -13.68 1.61 5.23
C SER A 40 -14.69 2.14 6.26
N ARG A 41 -14.24 2.87 7.28
CA ARG A 41 -15.15 3.46 8.28
C ARG A 41 -15.91 4.67 7.75
N LEU A 42 -15.28 5.51 6.94
CA LEU A 42 -15.99 6.58 6.25
C LEU A 42 -17.09 6.03 5.35
N PHE A 43 -16.82 4.94 4.64
CA PHE A 43 -17.82 4.28 3.80
C PHE A 43 -19.00 3.74 4.63
N GLU A 44 -18.72 3.14 5.79
CA GLU A 44 -19.75 2.68 6.73
C GLU A 44 -20.64 3.83 7.25
N ILE A 45 -20.07 5.01 7.51
CA ILE A 45 -20.83 6.21 7.89
C ILE A 45 -21.71 6.67 6.73
N LEU A 46 -21.14 6.78 5.53
CA LEU A 46 -21.84 7.28 4.35
C LEU A 46 -22.97 6.36 3.89
N VAL A 47 -22.79 5.04 3.98
CA VAL A 47 -23.76 4.05 3.48
C VAL A 47 -24.78 3.67 4.54
N ASN A 48 -24.36 3.46 5.80
CA ASN A 48 -25.25 2.98 6.85
C ASN A 48 -25.79 4.10 7.76
N GLY A 49 -25.35 5.35 7.57
CA GLY A 49 -25.76 6.48 8.41
C GLY A 49 -25.27 6.39 9.85
N SER A 50 -24.21 5.61 10.10
CA SER A 50 -23.66 5.42 11.44
C SER A 50 -23.05 6.72 11.99
N SER A 51 -23.14 6.92 13.31
CA SER A 51 -22.60 8.13 13.94
C SER A 51 -21.07 8.11 14.00
N PHE A 52 -20.43 9.23 13.66
CA PHE A 52 -18.96 9.36 13.64
C PHE A 52 -18.31 8.93 14.95
N SER A 53 -18.88 9.32 16.09
CA SER A 53 -18.35 8.97 17.41
C SER A 53 -18.42 7.47 17.67
N GLN A 54 -19.50 6.80 17.28
CA GLN A 54 -19.64 5.36 17.44
C GLN A 54 -18.67 4.58 16.53
N THR A 55 -18.41 5.10 15.32
CA THR A 55 -17.56 4.41 14.34
C THR A 55 -16.06 4.60 14.61
N PHE A 56 -15.62 5.82 14.99
CA PHE A 56 -14.20 6.13 15.18
C PHE A 56 -13.70 6.08 16.63
N LEU A 57 -14.55 6.31 17.63
CA LEU A 57 -14.14 6.25 19.06
C LEU A 57 -14.38 4.88 19.70
N SER A 58 -14.87 3.91 18.94
CA SER A 58 -15.07 2.54 19.41
C SER A 58 -13.76 1.77 19.53
N THR A 59 -13.63 0.93 20.55
CA THR A 59 -12.54 -0.05 20.69
C THR A 59 -12.41 -0.96 19.46
N ASN A 60 -13.52 -1.21 18.76
CA ASN A 60 -13.52 -1.99 17.52
C ASN A 60 -12.76 -1.30 16.38
N PHE A 61 -12.70 0.04 16.39
CA PHE A 61 -11.91 0.79 15.41
C PHE A 61 -10.42 0.58 15.62
N LEU A 62 -9.93 0.62 16.87
CA LEU A 62 -8.52 0.40 17.17
C LEU A 62 -8.06 -1.01 16.78
N LEU A 63 -8.89 -2.02 17.05
CA LEU A 63 -8.62 -3.40 16.60
C LEU A 63 -8.58 -3.50 15.08
N PHE A 64 -9.56 -2.91 14.39
CA PHE A 64 -9.62 -2.90 12.93
C PHE A 64 -8.42 -2.18 12.31
N LEU A 65 -8.06 -1.00 12.83
CA LEU A 65 -6.89 -0.25 12.43
C LEU A 65 -5.61 -1.08 12.65
N GLY A 66 -5.48 -1.75 13.80
CA GLY A 66 -4.37 -2.64 14.10
C GLY A 66 -4.23 -3.77 13.07
N ILE A 67 -5.33 -4.45 12.73
CA ILE A 67 -5.34 -5.52 11.71
C ILE A 67 -4.88 -4.98 10.35
N PHE A 68 -5.42 -3.84 9.91
CA PHE A 68 -5.02 -3.23 8.64
C PHE A 68 -3.57 -2.74 8.65
N MET A 69 -3.06 -2.25 9.77
CA MET A 69 -1.69 -1.74 9.89
C MET A 69 -0.63 -2.84 10.01
N PHE A 70 -0.90 -3.89 10.77
CA PHE A 70 0.09 -4.94 11.07
C PHE A 70 -0.02 -6.16 10.17
N ILE A 71 -1.18 -6.39 9.55
CA ILE A 71 -1.41 -7.54 8.66
C ILE A 71 -1.63 -7.03 7.24
N GLY A 72 -2.65 -6.20 7.03
CA GLY A 72 -3.04 -5.71 5.70
C GLY A 72 -1.93 -4.92 5.00
N GLY A 73 -1.33 -3.96 5.70
CA GLY A 73 -0.29 -3.07 5.19
C GLY A 73 0.96 -3.83 4.75
N PRO A 74 1.58 -4.65 5.60
CA PRO A 74 2.74 -5.46 5.22
C PRO A 74 2.44 -6.41 4.06
N LEU A 75 1.28 -7.09 4.05
CA LEU A 75 0.87 -7.95 2.94
C LEU A 75 0.76 -7.16 1.63
N PHE A 76 0.13 -5.98 1.67
CA PHE A 76 0.00 -5.12 0.51
C PHE A 76 1.37 -4.62 0.01
N GLY A 77 2.21 -4.10 0.91
CA GLY A 77 3.56 -3.64 0.59
C GLY A 77 4.42 -4.75 -0.03
N LEU A 78 4.36 -5.98 0.50
CA LEU A 78 5.02 -7.15 -0.07
C LEU A 78 4.49 -7.48 -1.47
N THR A 79 3.18 -7.45 -1.65
CA THR A 79 2.53 -7.74 -2.94
C THR A 79 2.98 -6.73 -4.00
N ILE A 80 2.89 -5.43 -3.71
CA ILE A 80 3.32 -4.39 -4.66
C ILE A 80 4.82 -4.47 -4.94
N TRP A 81 5.65 -4.73 -3.93
CA TRP A 81 7.08 -4.94 -4.13
C TRP A 81 7.35 -6.10 -5.11
N THR A 82 6.70 -7.24 -4.92
CA THR A 82 6.92 -8.42 -5.78
C THR A 82 6.44 -8.21 -7.20
N LEU A 83 5.30 -7.52 -7.40
CA LEU A 83 4.81 -7.16 -8.73
C LEU A 83 5.76 -6.19 -9.44
N SER A 84 6.25 -5.18 -8.74
CA SER A 84 7.19 -4.20 -9.27
C SER A 84 8.55 -4.83 -9.60
N GLU A 85 9.06 -5.73 -8.75
CA GLU A 85 10.26 -6.54 -9.03
C GLU A 85 10.10 -7.40 -10.29
N ARG A 86 8.97 -8.10 -10.42
CA ARG A 86 8.68 -8.93 -11.60
C ARG A 86 8.62 -8.07 -12.87
N LYS A 87 7.97 -6.91 -12.82
CA LYS A 87 7.93 -5.96 -13.94
C LYS A 87 9.32 -5.44 -14.28
N TYR A 88 10.10 -5.04 -13.28
CA TYR A 88 11.46 -4.54 -13.46
C TYR A 88 12.37 -5.55 -14.15
N ARG A 89 12.37 -6.82 -13.69
CA ARG A 89 13.18 -7.89 -14.31
C ARG A 89 12.80 -8.11 -15.77
N LYS A 90 11.49 -8.21 -16.07
CA LYS A 90 10.99 -8.35 -17.45
C LYS A 90 11.38 -7.19 -18.36
N LEU A 91 11.47 -5.98 -17.82
CA LEU A 91 11.88 -4.80 -18.60
C LEU A 91 13.40 -4.77 -18.82
N LYS A 92 14.20 -5.15 -17.81
CA LYS A 92 15.67 -5.28 -17.93
C LYS A 92 16.10 -6.37 -18.91
N GLU A 93 15.38 -7.49 -19.00
CA GLU A 93 15.67 -8.55 -19.98
C GLU A 93 15.37 -8.12 -21.43
N LYS A 94 14.51 -7.12 -21.62
CA LYS A 94 14.13 -6.57 -22.93
C LYS A 94 14.93 -5.31 -23.32
N ALA A 95 15.80 -4.85 -22.43
CA ALA A 95 16.67 -3.69 -22.60
C ALA A 95 17.93 -4.09 -23.34
#